data_AF-A0A954T4K6-F1
#
_entry.id   AF-A0A954T4K6-F1
#
_cell.length_a   1.000
_cell.length_b   1.000
_cell.length_c   1.000
_cell.angle_alpha   90.00
_cell.angle_beta   90.00
_cell.angle_gamma   90.00
#
_symmetry.space_group_name_H-M   'P 1'
#
loop_
_entity.id
_entity.type
_entity.pdbx_description
1 polymer ?
#
loop_
_entity_poly.entity_id
_entity_poly.type
_entity_poly.pdbx_seq_one_letter_code
_entity_poly.pdbx_strand_id
1 'polypeptide(L)'
;MGNKADMSISQDLEQELTRLVGTQSPTTVTVSEASGLSLQVDFVAIDSMSCSFSEVQLFVPSLQNAAFDALKKWAEQLSQRITYLLENIGPLEFDPDAGEVLIRSTPPSQLASGSQYFEIILSSKSSGTFSLKRYRSVKGQPGRDPVEITVTHEVLLKLTDDLIATIPTSTP
;
A
#
# COMPACT_ATOMS: atom_id res chain seq x y z
N MET A 1 34.65 1.79 -4.92
CA MET A 1 33.39 2.08 -4.21
C MET A 1 32.48 2.76 -5.20
N GLY A 2 31.58 2.01 -5.82
CA GLY A 2 30.64 2.56 -6.80
C GLY A 2 29.62 3.43 -6.08
N ASN A 3 29.46 4.67 -6.53
CA ASN A 3 28.35 5.53 -6.16
C ASN A 3 27.06 4.75 -6.44
N LYS A 4 26.25 4.44 -5.41
CA LYS A 4 24.87 4.00 -5.63
C LYS A 4 24.20 5.23 -6.26
N ALA A 5 23.97 5.19 -7.58
CA ALA A 5 23.15 6.21 -8.23
C ALA A 5 21.82 6.27 -7.47
N ASP A 6 21.26 7.47 -7.25
CA ASP A 6 19.92 7.62 -6.68
C ASP A 6 18.93 6.91 -7.61
N MET A 7 18.66 5.64 -7.30
CA MET A 7 17.64 4.84 -7.95
C MET A 7 16.34 5.10 -7.24
N SER A 8 15.25 5.25 -8.00
CA SER A 8 13.94 5.47 -7.40
C SER A 8 13.47 4.20 -6.67
N ILE A 9 12.59 4.37 -5.68
CA ILE A 9 11.96 3.27 -4.94
C ILE A 9 11.44 2.16 -5.87
N SER A 10 10.80 2.53 -6.99
CA SER A 10 10.27 1.57 -7.96
C SER A 10 11.36 0.74 -8.64
N GLN A 11 12.50 1.35 -8.96
CA GLN A 11 13.64 0.64 -9.58
C GLN A 11 14.31 -0.30 -8.58
N ASP A 12 14.51 0.14 -7.34
CA ASP A 12 15.04 -0.72 -6.28
C ASP A 12 14.07 -1.88 -5.99
N LEU A 13 12.76 -1.64 -5.99
CA LEU A 13 11.75 -2.70 -5.84
C LEU A 13 11.76 -3.69 -7.01
N GLU A 14 11.89 -3.23 -8.26
CA GLU A 14 11.97 -4.09 -9.44
C GLU A 14 13.21 -5.02 -9.39
N GLN A 15 14.34 -4.50 -8.93
CA GLN A 15 15.54 -5.30 -8.70
C GLN A 15 15.31 -6.37 -7.63
N GLU A 16 14.65 -6.02 -6.53
CA GLU A 16 14.34 -6.96 -5.46
C GLU A 16 13.37 -8.05 -5.92
N LEU A 17 12.33 -7.71 -6.67
CA LEU A 17 11.41 -8.69 -7.29
C LEU A 17 12.16 -9.67 -8.18
N THR A 18 13.07 -9.17 -9.03
CA THR A 18 13.90 -10.01 -9.90
C THR A 18 14.86 -10.90 -9.11
N ARG A 19 15.47 -10.36 -8.05
CA ARG A 19 16.43 -11.07 -7.19
C ARG A 19 15.75 -12.18 -6.38
N LEU A 20 14.49 -12.00 -6.01
CA LEU A 20 13.76 -12.89 -5.10
C LEU A 20 12.86 -13.91 -5.82
N VAL A 21 12.87 -13.98 -7.15
CA VAL A 21 12.14 -15.01 -7.91
C VAL A 21 12.44 -16.41 -7.36
N GLY A 22 11.38 -17.16 -7.05
CA GLY A 22 11.44 -18.51 -6.47
C GLY A 22 11.31 -18.54 -4.94
N THR A 23 11.21 -17.38 -4.29
CA THR A 23 10.93 -17.28 -2.85
C THR A 23 9.54 -17.84 -2.54
N GLN A 24 9.46 -18.76 -1.57
CA GLN A 24 8.20 -19.36 -1.09
C GLN A 24 8.08 -19.28 0.44
N SER A 25 8.77 -18.32 1.06
CA SER A 25 8.77 -18.09 2.50
C SER A 25 8.62 -16.60 2.80
N PRO A 26 7.95 -16.25 3.93
CA PRO A 26 7.79 -14.85 4.33
C PRO A 26 9.09 -14.06 4.30
N THR A 27 9.11 -12.96 3.57
CA THR A 27 10.29 -12.12 3.34
C THR A 27 9.86 -10.66 3.30
N THR A 28 10.44 -9.84 4.18
CA THR A 28 10.24 -8.40 4.16
C THR A 28 11.31 -7.74 3.30
N VAL A 29 10.88 -6.92 2.35
CA VAL A 29 11.74 -6.05 1.54
C VAL A 29 11.48 -4.61 1.93
N THR A 30 12.55 -3.85 2.15
CA THR A 30 12.48 -2.41 2.39
C THR A 30 13.39 -1.71 1.39
N VAL A 31 12.82 -0.75 0.65
CA VAL A 31 13.54 0.13 -0.27
C VAL A 31 13.30 1.57 0.14
N SER A 32 14.33 2.42 0.04
CA SER A 32 14.28 3.80 0.56
C SER A 32 15.09 4.75 -0.29
N GLU A 33 14.69 6.01 -0.30
CA GLU A 33 15.39 7.12 -0.96
C GLU A 33 16.04 8.07 0.05
N ALA A 34 16.93 8.94 -0.43
CA ALA A 34 17.62 9.94 0.39
C ALA A 34 16.67 10.94 1.10
N SER A 35 15.44 11.10 0.59
CA SER A 35 14.39 11.94 1.19
C SER A 35 13.81 11.36 2.50
N GLY A 36 14.15 10.10 2.83
CA GLY A 36 13.56 9.36 3.95
C GLY A 36 12.25 8.65 3.58
N LEU A 37 11.75 8.83 2.36
CA LEU A 37 10.66 8.02 1.81
C LEU A 37 11.09 6.55 1.79
N SER A 38 10.25 5.65 2.31
CA SER A 38 10.56 4.23 2.38
C SER A 38 9.34 3.37 2.12
N LEU A 39 9.48 2.37 1.25
CA LEU A 39 8.47 1.36 0.97
C LEU A 39 8.90 0.04 1.60
N GLN A 40 8.01 -0.56 2.38
CA GLN A 40 8.14 -1.92 2.88
C GLN A 40 7.07 -2.81 2.26
N VAL A 41 7.47 -4.00 1.81
CA VAL A 41 6.55 -5.04 1.33
C VAL A 41 6.84 -6.34 2.06
N ASP A 42 5.80 -6.91 2.68
CA ASP A 42 5.89 -8.20 3.38
C ASP A 42 5.44 -9.31 2.43
N PHE A 43 6.37 -9.83 1.63
CA PHE A 43 6.12 -10.90 0.67
C PHE A 43 5.91 -12.25 1.34
N VAL A 44 5.07 -13.08 0.74
CA VAL A 44 4.86 -14.48 1.10
C VAL A 44 5.47 -15.40 0.04
N ALA A 45 5.27 -15.09 -1.24
CA ALA A 45 5.87 -15.80 -2.37
C ALA A 45 6.14 -14.86 -3.55
N ILE A 46 7.16 -15.18 -4.34
CA ILE A 46 7.53 -14.43 -5.55
C ILE A 46 7.89 -15.44 -6.64
N ASP A 47 7.23 -15.35 -7.79
CA ASP A 47 7.55 -16.11 -9.00
C ASP A 47 8.15 -15.19 -10.08
N SER A 48 8.27 -15.66 -11.33
CA SER A 48 8.90 -14.86 -12.38
C SER A 48 8.11 -13.60 -12.76
N MET A 49 6.78 -13.61 -12.62
CA MET A 49 5.87 -12.56 -13.10
C MET A 49 4.92 -12.03 -12.03
N SER A 50 4.75 -12.75 -10.92
CA SER A 50 3.76 -12.48 -9.88
C SER A 50 4.35 -12.62 -8.48
N CYS A 51 3.69 -11.95 -7.55
CA CYS A 51 4.03 -12.00 -6.13
C CYS A 51 2.77 -12.08 -5.29
N SER A 52 2.88 -12.70 -4.11
CA SER A 52 1.92 -12.57 -3.04
C SER A 52 2.54 -11.88 -1.83
N PHE A 53 1.80 -11.00 -1.19
CA PHE A 53 2.23 -10.26 0.01
C PHE A 53 1.08 -10.04 0.99
N SER A 54 1.40 -9.88 2.27
CA SER A 54 0.41 -9.59 3.32
C SER A 54 0.18 -8.10 3.52
N GLU A 55 1.19 -7.27 3.26
CA GLU A 55 1.12 -5.82 3.49
C GLU A 55 2.08 -5.06 2.57
N VAL A 56 1.64 -3.87 2.14
CA VAL A 56 2.51 -2.82 1.58
C VAL A 56 2.40 -1.62 2.51
N GLN A 57 3.52 -1.13 3.01
CA GLN A 57 3.61 0.10 3.81
C GLN A 57 4.48 1.12 3.11
N LEU A 58 4.03 2.38 3.05
CA LEU A 58 4.84 3.50 2.62
C LEU A 58 4.97 4.49 3.79
N PHE A 59 6.20 4.75 4.20
CA PHE A 59 6.55 5.74 5.20
C PHE A 59 6.87 7.05 4.50
N VAL A 60 6.11 8.10 4.80
CA VAL A 60 6.16 9.39 4.13
C VAL A 60 6.46 10.49 5.15
N PRO A 61 7.75 10.75 5.46
CA PRO A 61 8.13 11.69 6.52
C PRO A 61 7.52 13.09 6.38
N SER A 62 7.30 13.55 5.14
CA SER A 62 6.66 14.85 4.87
C SER A 62 5.19 14.95 5.32
N LEU A 63 4.54 13.82 5.62
CA LEU A 63 3.16 13.79 6.13
C LEU A 63 3.09 13.73 7.66
N GLN A 64 4.23 13.63 8.35
CA GLN A 64 4.25 13.69 9.81
C GLN A 64 3.66 15.02 10.28
N ASN A 65 2.58 14.94 11.07
CA ASN A 65 1.82 16.10 11.56
C ASN A 65 1.26 17.01 10.46
N ALA A 66 1.10 16.51 9.23
CA ALA A 66 0.43 17.26 8.18
C ALA A 66 -1.01 17.59 8.55
N ALA A 67 -1.52 18.70 8.02
CA ALA A 67 -2.92 19.08 8.17
C ALA A 67 -3.84 17.97 7.66
N PHE A 68 -4.96 17.73 8.34
CA PHE A 68 -5.89 16.66 7.97
C PHE A 68 -6.41 16.78 6.53
N ASP A 69 -6.56 18.01 6.02
CA ASP A 69 -6.93 18.27 4.63
C ASP A 69 -5.94 17.67 3.61
N ALA A 70 -4.65 17.56 3.96
CA ALA A 70 -3.66 16.89 3.11
C ALA A 70 -3.94 15.38 3.02
N LEU A 71 -4.30 14.75 4.14
CA LEU A 71 -4.68 13.33 4.17
C LEU A 71 -5.97 13.07 3.39
N LYS A 72 -6.97 13.93 3.55
CA LYS A 72 -8.22 13.84 2.80
C LYS A 72 -7.98 13.91 1.29
N LYS A 73 -7.21 14.91 0.84
CA LYS A 73 -6.84 15.05 -0.58
C LYS A 73 -6.07 13.84 -1.08
N TRP A 74 -5.16 13.31 -0.27
CA TRP A 74 -4.40 12.12 -0.65
C TRP A 74 -5.32 10.92 -0.84
N ALA A 75 -6.26 10.69 0.08
CA ALA A 75 -7.21 9.59 0.00
C ALA A 75 -8.09 9.65 -1.25
N GLU A 76 -8.56 10.84 -1.60
CA GLU A 76 -9.35 11.08 -2.81
C GLU A 76 -8.54 10.83 -4.08
N GLN A 77 -7.31 11.35 -4.15
CA GLN A 77 -6.42 11.15 -5.30
C GLN A 77 -6.01 9.69 -5.48
N LEU A 78 -5.66 8.99 -4.39
CA LEU A 78 -5.33 7.57 -4.42
C LEU A 78 -6.52 6.75 -4.94
N SER A 79 -7.72 7.00 -4.42
CA SER A 79 -8.93 6.27 -4.80
C SER A 79 -9.30 6.47 -6.28
N GLN A 80 -9.04 7.66 -6.83
CA GLN A 80 -9.26 7.93 -8.25
C GLN A 80 -8.20 7.28 -9.16
N ARG A 81 -6.98 7.11 -8.66
CA ARG A 81 -5.84 6.64 -9.44
C ARG A 81 -5.70 5.12 -9.43
N ILE A 82 -5.96 4.48 -8.30
CA ILE A 82 -5.87 3.03 -8.11
C ILE A 82 -7.19 2.39 -8.55
N THR A 83 -7.29 2.10 -9.85
CA THR A 83 -8.48 1.51 -10.49
C THR A 83 -8.25 0.11 -11.06
N TYR A 84 -7.06 -0.45 -10.84
CA TYR A 84 -6.60 -1.73 -11.39
C TYR A 84 -6.52 -2.85 -10.35
N LEU A 85 -6.97 -2.59 -9.12
CA LEU A 85 -7.19 -3.64 -8.12
C LEU A 85 -8.46 -4.43 -8.48
N LEU A 86 -8.62 -5.61 -7.87
CA LEU A 86 -9.82 -6.45 -8.06
C LEU A 86 -11.13 -5.75 -7.65
N GLU A 87 -11.05 -4.79 -6.74
CA GLU A 87 -12.16 -3.96 -6.31
C GLU A 87 -11.76 -2.49 -6.38
N ASN A 88 -12.67 -1.63 -6.84
CA ASN A 88 -12.52 -0.18 -6.67
C ASN A 88 -12.44 0.14 -5.17
N ILE A 89 -11.60 1.12 -4.82
CA ILE A 89 -11.44 1.60 -3.45
C ILE A 89 -11.95 3.03 -3.34
N GLY A 90 -12.43 3.39 -2.16
CA GLY A 90 -12.89 4.75 -1.86
C GLY A 90 -12.79 5.07 -0.38
N PRO A 91 -12.69 6.36 0.01
CA PRO A 91 -12.70 6.75 1.41
C PRO A 91 -13.98 6.27 2.09
N LEU A 92 -13.82 5.57 3.21
CA LEU A 92 -14.91 5.04 4.02
C LEU A 92 -15.11 5.87 5.30
N GLU A 93 -14.01 6.29 5.93
CA GLU A 93 -14.03 7.03 7.19
C GLU A 93 -12.92 8.08 7.23
N PHE A 94 -13.25 9.23 7.80
CA PHE A 94 -12.33 10.34 8.04
C PHE A 94 -12.31 10.60 9.54
N ASP A 95 -11.16 10.43 10.18
CA ASP A 95 -10.98 10.66 11.62
C ASP A 95 -9.92 11.76 11.85
N PRO A 96 -10.33 13.04 11.93
CA PRO A 96 -9.41 14.14 12.19
C PRO A 96 -8.74 14.08 13.56
N ASP A 97 -9.42 13.52 14.57
CA ASP A 97 -8.91 13.42 15.94
C ASP A 97 -7.81 12.34 16.01
N ALA A 98 -7.99 11.25 15.27
CA ALA A 98 -6.96 10.23 15.10
C ALA A 98 -5.90 10.63 14.06
N GLY A 99 -6.14 11.63 13.21
CA GLY A 99 -5.26 11.97 12.09
C GLY A 99 -5.20 10.84 11.06
N GLU A 100 -6.32 10.15 10.84
CA GLU A 100 -6.40 8.94 10.02
C GLU A 100 -7.53 9.01 8.98
N VAL A 101 -7.30 8.36 7.84
CA VAL A 101 -8.33 8.13 6.83
C VAL A 101 -8.35 6.66 6.47
N LEU A 102 -9.54 6.06 6.56
CA LEU A 102 -9.80 4.69 6.14
C LEU A 102 -10.34 4.70 4.72
N ILE A 103 -9.68 3.97 3.83
CA ILE A 103 -10.14 3.71 2.46
C ILE A 103 -10.42 2.21 2.37
N ARG A 104 -11.52 1.82 1.71
CA ARG A 104 -11.91 0.42 1.58
C ARG A 104 -12.47 0.12 0.19
N SER A 105 -12.43 -1.15 -0.20
CA SER A 105 -13.18 -1.62 -1.37
C SER A 105 -14.66 -1.23 -1.30
N THR A 106 -15.16 -0.65 -2.38
CA THR A 106 -16.53 -0.15 -2.51
C THR A 106 -17.08 -0.43 -3.93
N PRO A 107 -17.93 -1.46 -4.11
CA PRO A 107 -18.31 -2.48 -3.13
C PRO A 107 -17.18 -3.51 -2.87
N PRO A 108 -17.22 -4.22 -1.73
CA PRO A 108 -16.35 -5.38 -1.51
C PRO A 108 -16.79 -6.56 -2.39
N SER A 109 -15.82 -7.42 -2.77
CA SER A 109 -16.12 -8.67 -3.49
C SER A 109 -16.96 -9.60 -2.64
N GLN A 110 -18.06 -10.09 -3.23
CA GLN A 110 -18.93 -11.07 -2.60
C GLN A 110 -18.44 -12.49 -2.87
N LEU A 111 -18.32 -13.29 -1.82
CA LEU A 111 -18.02 -14.71 -1.86
C LEU A 111 -19.22 -15.49 -1.33
N ALA A 112 -19.34 -16.78 -1.67
CA ALA A 112 -20.37 -17.64 -1.10
C ALA A 112 -20.32 -17.68 0.45
N SER A 113 -19.12 -17.56 1.02
CA SER A 113 -18.87 -17.64 2.47
C SER A 113 -18.76 -16.28 3.18
N GLY A 114 -18.90 -15.16 2.48
CA GLY A 114 -18.73 -13.82 3.06
C GLY A 114 -18.24 -12.79 2.04
N SER A 115 -17.28 -11.95 2.40
CA SER A 115 -16.74 -10.93 1.50
C SER A 115 -15.24 -10.76 1.62
N GLN A 116 -14.59 -10.28 0.57
CA GLN A 116 -13.21 -9.83 0.59
C GLN A 116 -13.12 -8.36 0.18
N TYR A 117 -12.15 -7.67 0.76
CA TYR A 117 -11.91 -6.26 0.48
C TYR A 117 -10.47 -5.87 0.77
N PHE A 118 -9.98 -4.92 -0.01
CA PHE A 118 -8.81 -4.13 0.34
C PHE A 118 -9.18 -3.09 1.38
N GLU A 119 -8.22 -2.80 2.24
CA GLU A 119 -8.26 -1.73 3.21
C GLU A 119 -6.95 -0.97 3.16
N ILE A 120 -7.06 0.35 3.09
CA ILE A 120 -5.94 1.27 3.19
C ILE A 120 -6.15 2.17 4.40
N ILE A 121 -5.12 2.30 5.21
CA ILE A 121 -5.07 3.28 6.30
C ILE A 121 -4.02 4.33 5.93
N LEU A 122 -4.45 5.59 5.89
CA LEU A 122 -3.55 6.74 5.84
C LEU A 122 -3.46 7.33 7.24
N SER A 123 -2.26 7.67 7.71
CA SER A 123 -2.08 8.31 9.01
C SER A 123 -1.03 9.42 8.92
N SER A 124 -1.31 10.60 9.50
CA SER A 124 -0.33 11.68 9.65
C SER A 124 0.50 11.55 10.93
N LYS A 125 0.18 10.57 11.79
CA LYS A 125 0.90 10.33 13.03
C LYS A 125 2.24 9.66 12.79
N SER A 126 3.10 9.73 13.81
CA SER A 126 4.43 9.11 13.88
C SER A 126 5.35 9.51 12.74
N SER A 127 5.24 8.90 11.55
CA SER A 127 6.12 9.14 10.40
C SER A 127 5.36 9.51 9.13
N GLY A 128 4.04 9.64 9.17
CA GLY A 128 3.22 9.67 7.96
C GLY A 128 3.21 8.29 7.30
N THR A 129 2.06 7.63 7.20
CA THR A 129 2.00 6.26 6.68
C THR A 129 0.83 6.03 5.75
N PHE A 130 1.08 5.18 4.76
CA PHE A 130 0.08 4.42 4.02
C PHE A 130 0.30 2.94 4.35
N SER A 131 -0.77 2.20 4.64
CA SER A 131 -0.75 0.74 4.78
C SER A 131 -1.87 0.15 3.94
N LEU A 132 -1.55 -0.81 3.08
CA LEU A 132 -2.51 -1.60 2.30
C LEU A 132 -2.53 -3.04 2.80
N LYS A 133 -3.72 -3.53 3.14
CA LYS A 133 -4.01 -4.93 3.47
C LYS A 133 -5.24 -5.41 2.72
N ARG A 134 -5.42 -6.73 2.68
CA ARG A 134 -6.67 -7.35 2.23
C ARG A 134 -7.22 -8.22 3.34
N TYR A 135 -8.53 -8.19 3.49
CA TYR A 135 -9.24 -8.92 4.53
C TYR A 135 -10.35 -9.78 3.92
N ARG A 136 -10.68 -10.86 4.63
CA ARG A 136 -11.86 -11.68 4.42
C ARG A 136 -12.75 -11.60 5.66
N SER A 137 -14.03 -11.32 5.45
CA SER A 137 -15.06 -11.50 6.47
C SER A 137 -15.86 -12.75 6.16
N VAL A 138 -16.23 -13.50 7.20
CA VAL A 138 -17.01 -14.74 7.09
C VAL A 138 -18.43 -14.49 7.57
N LYS A 139 -19.43 -14.92 6.79
CA LYS A 139 -20.84 -14.73 7.12
C LYS A 139 -21.18 -15.40 8.45
N GLY A 140 -21.79 -14.65 9.37
CA GLY A 140 -22.20 -15.15 10.68
C GLY A 140 -21.07 -15.23 11.71
N GLN A 141 -19.85 -14.83 11.37
CA GLN A 141 -18.73 -14.71 12.30
C GLN A 141 -18.36 -13.23 12.48
N PRO A 142 -18.15 -12.75 13.71
CA PRO A 142 -17.63 -11.41 13.93
C PRO A 142 -16.17 -11.31 13.50
N GLY A 143 -15.76 -10.13 13.03
CA GLY A 143 -14.37 -9.84 12.69
C GLY A 143 -14.01 -10.12 11.23
N ARG A 144 -12.70 -10.26 11.00
CA ARG A 144 -12.08 -10.43 9.69
C ARG A 144 -10.71 -11.06 9.82
N ASP A 145 -10.33 -11.83 8.82
CA ASP A 145 -9.01 -12.46 8.72
C ASP A 145 -8.18 -11.75 7.64
N PRO A 146 -6.88 -11.49 7.88
CA PRO A 146 -6.00 -11.02 6.82
C PRO A 146 -5.87 -12.11 5.75
N VAL A 147 -5.80 -11.68 4.49
CA VAL A 147 -5.53 -12.56 3.35
C VAL A 147 -4.46 -11.94 2.46
N GLU A 148 -3.70 -12.80 1.81
CA GLU A 148 -2.67 -12.38 0.87
C GLU A 148 -3.27 -11.61 -0.31
N ILE A 149 -2.50 -10.65 -0.79
CA ILE A 149 -2.72 -9.93 -2.04
C ILE A 149 -1.82 -10.58 -3.08
N THR A 150 -2.41 -11.11 -4.15
CA THR A 150 -1.66 -11.69 -5.28
C THR A 150 -1.81 -10.79 -6.50
N VAL A 151 -0.69 -10.33 -7.04
CA VAL A 151 -0.64 -9.42 -8.20
C VAL A 151 0.57 -9.74 -9.07
N THR A 152 0.56 -9.24 -10.31
CA THR A 152 1.77 -9.25 -11.13
C THR A 152 2.80 -8.26 -10.58
N HIS A 153 4.07 -8.45 -10.93
CA HIS A 153 5.13 -7.47 -10.63
C HIS A 153 4.78 -6.09 -11.19
N GLU A 154 4.23 -6.03 -12.39
CA GLU A 154 3.78 -4.79 -13.03
C GLU A 154 2.74 -4.03 -12.18
N VAL A 155 1.76 -4.74 -11.61
CA VAL A 155 0.73 -4.12 -10.77
C VAL A 155 1.33 -3.58 -9.47
N LEU A 156 2.28 -4.29 -8.84
CA LEU A 156 2.96 -3.81 -7.63
C LEU A 156 3.84 -2.59 -7.92
N LEU A 157 4.56 -2.59 -9.03
CA LEU A 157 5.38 -1.44 -9.47
C LEU A 157 4.49 -0.23 -9.79
N LYS A 158 3.39 -0.45 -10.52
CA LYS A 158 2.42 0.60 -10.80
C LYS A 158 1.78 1.16 -9.53
N LEU A 159 1.44 0.31 -8.58
CA LEU A 159 0.96 0.73 -7.26
C LEU A 159 1.98 1.65 -6.60
N THR A 160 3.23 1.20 -6.52
CA THR A 160 4.34 1.98 -5.96
C THR A 160 4.47 3.36 -6.62
N ASP A 161 4.48 3.42 -7.95
CA ASP A 161 4.55 4.68 -8.70
C ASP A 161 3.37 5.61 -8.41
N ASP A 162 2.16 5.06 -8.35
CA ASP A 162 0.95 5.84 -8.07
C ASP A 162 0.92 6.34 -6.61
N LEU A 163 1.43 5.56 -5.65
CA LEU A 163 1.58 5.99 -4.25
C LEU A 163 2.54 7.19 -4.18
N ILE A 164 3.72 7.07 -4.76
CA ILE A 164 4.76 8.12 -4.72
C ILE A 164 4.25 9.38 -5.41
N ALA A 165 3.67 9.25 -6.60
CA ALA A 165 3.22 10.39 -7.39
C ALA A 165 1.95 11.08 -6.86
N THR A 166 1.30 10.53 -5.83
CA THR A 166 0.15 11.16 -5.15
C THR A 166 0.48 11.68 -3.77
N ILE A 167 1.73 11.50 -3.27
CA ILE A 167 2.15 12.08 -1.99
C ILE A 167 1.83 13.58 -1.99
N PRO A 168 1.06 14.08 -1.00
CA PRO A 168 0.78 15.50 -0.89
C PRO A 168 2.07 16.29 -0.78
N THR A 169 2.23 17.28 -1.65
CA THR A 169 3.26 18.29 -1.46
C THR A 169 2.83 19.17 -0.28
N SER A 170 3.69 19.28 0.73
CA SER A 170 3.50 20.22 1.82
C SER A 170 3.38 21.62 1.23
N THR A 171 2.16 22.11 1.10
CA THR A 171 1.92 23.53 0.82
C THR A 171 2.05 24.23 2.17
N PRO A 172 2.96 25.21 2.31
CA PRO A 172 3.10 25.98 3.55
C PRO A 172 1.82 26.71 3.93
#